data_AF-A0A3N7K573-F1
#
_entry.id   AF-A0A3N7K573-F1
#
_cell.length_a   1.000
_cell.length_b   1.000
_cell.length_c   1.000
_cell.angle_alpha   90.00
_cell.angle_beta   90.00
_cell.angle_gamma   90.00
#
_symmetry.space_group_name_H-M   'P 1'
#
loop_
_entity.id
_entity.type
_entity.pdbx_description
1 polymer ?
#
loop_
_entity_poly.entity_id
_entity_poly.type
_entity_poly.pdbx_seq_one_letter_code
_entity_poly.pdbx_strand_id
1 'polypeptide(L)'
;MARHGARAGGHAGLVPVVTGLSARQALRRIPAPGRRLGLLRAGPYRGPRAALSHRRRAGPPHRDAVQRGRAAQRPGLPALHHTGFVRRQRLACAHEQRRADAVPPACRTASGAHRVHRGEAASHHAGAACARTQALGRVAGGVGADAAGDLPASAGIHMSALPAPPSPSMLQPAAYARHAWQRWTDFWFTPQPVLMLDVVRIGVGLTLLGLYAALGTQLLAFYADGGWVDAAALAELNQGPWQQSLLTHLAPGWPQQAFIATAVLGMLAFTIGWQTRWVKWLVLVAHLSLLHRNPLIAYGVDNITASLLWLLCLAPIGQSLSLDRWLAVRRAKLVDLSHVLPSATSARAGLCLRLIQFQMVVFFFLAGATKLQGASWWHGHAVWFALTNYEYANIPLSWLVSQFWIVNLLTYATIVLELAYPFLVWGPRRGWLLAEAIALHVGIAVMLGLYAFSFVMIFAHLAFVRTTWLAQWREAWQRRFGGMEMIYDGHCGFCKRSMAAFLAFDGLSQIAVRDFRRHPSPVVSDAELELALYLVTTDGRRFAGFEAYRHAVLRVPGLWWAVPLFYLPWLSRAVGSRIYHWVATHRNVISDCGTGTASACAIPHDSRAES
;
A
#
# COMPACT_ATOMS: atom_id res chain seq x y z
N MET A 1 -0.93 24.22 -67.24
CA MET A 1 -0.48 24.32 -65.83
C MET A 1 -1.69 24.55 -64.92
N ALA A 2 -1.75 23.81 -63.81
CA ALA A 2 -2.57 24.00 -62.60
C ALA A 2 -3.91 24.78 -62.63
N ARG A 3 -5.02 24.08 -62.35
CA ARG A 3 -6.16 24.63 -61.57
C ARG A 3 -6.89 23.56 -60.76
N HIS A 4 -7.47 24.03 -59.65
CA HIS A 4 -8.42 23.39 -58.73
C HIS A 4 -7.92 22.27 -57.82
N GLY A 5 -8.30 22.36 -56.54
CA GLY A 5 -8.04 21.38 -55.48
C GLY A 5 -9.26 21.21 -54.58
N ALA A 6 -9.12 20.44 -53.50
CA ALA A 6 -10.20 20.23 -52.55
C ALA A 6 -9.71 19.96 -51.12
N ARG A 7 -10.32 20.72 -50.19
CA ARG A 7 -10.71 20.40 -48.80
C ARG A 7 -9.78 19.57 -47.88
N ALA A 8 -9.52 20.16 -46.72
CA ALA A 8 -9.12 19.45 -45.51
C ALA A 8 -10.23 18.51 -45.00
N GLY A 9 -9.82 17.38 -44.43
CA GLY A 9 -10.65 16.47 -43.62
C GLY A 9 -9.73 15.74 -42.65
N GLY A 10 -9.93 15.92 -41.35
CA GLY A 10 -9.06 15.33 -40.33
C GLY A 10 -9.46 13.89 -40.01
N HIS A 11 -8.47 13.02 -39.78
CA HIS A 11 -8.67 11.74 -39.09
C HIS A 11 -7.66 11.59 -37.95
N ALA A 12 -8.17 11.15 -36.80
CA ALA A 12 -7.37 10.93 -35.60
C ALA A 12 -6.42 9.74 -35.77
N GLY A 13 -5.22 9.83 -35.20
CA GLY A 13 -4.22 8.78 -35.24
C GLY A 13 -4.67 7.53 -34.49
N LEU A 14 -4.91 6.45 -35.23
CA LEU A 14 -5.01 5.09 -34.69
C LEU A 14 -3.59 4.54 -34.48
N VAL A 15 -3.28 4.14 -33.25
CA VAL A 15 -2.04 3.39 -32.94
C VAL A 15 -2.21 1.95 -33.45
N PRO A 16 -1.32 1.44 -34.33
CA PRO A 16 -1.42 0.06 -34.79
C PRO A 16 -0.95 -0.90 -33.68
N VAL A 17 -1.83 -1.81 -33.29
CA VAL A 17 -1.46 -2.98 -32.48
C VAL A 17 -0.71 -3.96 -33.39
N VAL A 18 0.60 -4.10 -33.18
CA VAL A 18 1.42 -5.06 -33.95
C VAL A 18 1.16 -6.47 -33.45
N THR A 19 0.38 -7.23 -34.21
CA THR A 19 0.26 -8.69 -34.03
C THR A 19 1.53 -9.39 -34.50
N GLY A 20 1.98 -10.38 -33.75
CA GLY A 20 3.34 -10.92 -33.84
C GLY A 20 3.75 -11.52 -35.19
N LEU A 21 4.98 -11.18 -35.62
CA LEU A 21 5.73 -11.92 -36.63
C LEU A 21 6.71 -12.88 -35.94
N SER A 22 6.70 -14.15 -36.35
CA SER A 22 7.52 -15.18 -35.69
C SER A 22 9.03 -14.93 -35.90
N ALA A 23 9.83 -15.09 -34.83
CA ALA A 23 11.28 -14.85 -34.83
C ALA A 23 12.11 -15.72 -35.82
N ARG A 24 11.50 -16.67 -36.52
CA ARG A 24 12.17 -17.54 -37.51
C ARG A 24 12.47 -16.87 -38.86
N GLN A 25 11.88 -15.72 -39.17
CA GLN A 25 12.11 -15.03 -40.45
C GLN A 25 13.30 -14.06 -40.41
N ALA A 26 13.63 -13.47 -39.25
CA ALA A 26 14.78 -12.56 -39.11
C ALA A 26 16.15 -13.26 -39.22
N LEU A 27 16.24 -14.51 -38.73
CA LEU A 27 17.50 -15.28 -38.66
C LEU A 27 18.07 -15.77 -40.02
N ARG A 28 17.46 -15.42 -41.16
CA ARG A 28 17.93 -15.84 -42.50
C ARG A 28 18.82 -14.83 -43.24
N ARG A 29 19.24 -13.73 -42.59
CA ARG A 29 20.05 -12.65 -43.22
C ARG A 29 21.34 -12.29 -42.47
N ILE A 30 21.98 -13.26 -41.82
CA ILE A 30 23.31 -13.07 -41.21
C ILE A 30 24.38 -13.71 -42.11
N PRO A 31 25.36 -12.96 -42.66
CA PRO A 31 26.49 -13.53 -43.38
C PRO A 31 27.43 -14.26 -42.41
N ALA A 32 27.89 -15.46 -42.78
CA ALA A 32 28.87 -16.19 -41.98
C ALA A 32 30.27 -15.54 -42.07
N PRO A 33 31.02 -15.41 -40.96
CA PRO A 33 32.36 -14.81 -40.97
C PRO A 33 33.36 -15.72 -41.70
N GLY A 34 34.14 -15.12 -42.62
CA GLY A 34 35.11 -15.83 -43.44
C GLY A 34 36.34 -16.31 -42.64
N ARG A 35 36.83 -17.51 -43.00
CA ARG A 35 38.09 -18.05 -42.47
C ARG A 35 39.28 -17.16 -42.84
N ARG A 36 40.13 -16.84 -41.86
CA ARG A 36 41.58 -16.67 -42.07
C ARG A 36 42.32 -17.65 -41.17
N LEU A 37 42.96 -18.66 -41.77
CA LEU A 37 43.93 -19.49 -41.08
C LEU A 37 45.25 -18.71 -40.92
N GLY A 38 45.75 -18.62 -39.70
CA GLY A 38 47.14 -18.29 -39.41
C GLY A 38 47.80 -19.51 -38.75
N LEU A 39 48.81 -20.08 -39.39
CA LEU A 39 49.56 -21.24 -38.90
C LEU A 39 50.58 -20.82 -37.83
N LEU A 40 50.56 -21.47 -36.65
CA LEU A 40 51.75 -21.64 -35.79
C LEU A 40 51.71 -23.00 -35.06
N ARG A 41 52.88 -23.50 -34.67
CA ARG A 41 53.18 -24.93 -34.41
C ARG A 41 53.00 -25.40 -32.95
N ALA A 42 52.48 -26.63 -32.84
CA ALA A 42 52.90 -27.77 -31.99
C ALA A 42 53.22 -27.63 -30.48
N GLY A 43 52.62 -28.54 -29.67
CA GLY A 43 53.03 -28.89 -28.30
C GLY A 43 52.03 -29.87 -27.64
N PRO A 44 52.41 -31.09 -27.19
CA PRO A 44 51.45 -32.16 -26.85
C PRO A 44 51.29 -32.44 -25.34
N TYR A 45 50.14 -33.01 -24.93
CA TYR A 45 50.10 -33.93 -23.76
C TYR A 45 48.99 -35.00 -23.86
N ARG A 46 49.11 -36.07 -23.07
CA ARG A 46 48.52 -37.41 -23.30
C ARG A 46 47.35 -37.79 -22.38
N GLY A 47 46.24 -38.25 -22.99
CA GLY A 47 45.38 -39.36 -22.54
C GLY A 47 44.63 -39.27 -21.19
N PRO A 48 43.91 -40.35 -20.76
CA PRO A 48 43.64 -41.61 -21.47
C PRO A 48 42.14 -41.86 -21.80
N ARG A 49 41.87 -42.90 -22.60
CA ARG A 49 40.53 -43.43 -22.93
C ARG A 49 40.11 -44.59 -22.01
N ALA A 50 38.80 -44.75 -21.80
CA ALA A 50 38.13 -46.04 -21.59
C ALA A 50 36.81 -46.00 -22.39
N ALA A 51 36.64 -46.77 -23.47
CA ALA A 51 36.18 -48.17 -23.50
C ALA A 51 34.70 -48.29 -23.02
N LEU A 52 33.73 -48.15 -23.91
CA LEU A 52 33.11 -49.24 -24.70
C LEU A 52 32.34 -50.30 -23.89
N SER A 53 31.01 -50.32 -24.03
CA SER A 53 30.28 -51.57 -24.30
C SER A 53 28.95 -51.31 -25.00
N HIS A 54 28.56 -52.21 -25.90
CA HIS A 54 27.30 -52.18 -26.64
C HIS A 54 26.15 -52.76 -25.81
N ARG A 55 24.92 -52.29 -26.06
CA ARG A 55 23.78 -53.19 -26.35
C ARG A 55 22.68 -52.49 -27.15
N ARG A 56 22.50 -52.95 -28.40
CA ARG A 56 21.26 -52.72 -29.17
C ARG A 56 20.24 -53.79 -28.80
N ARG A 57 18.96 -53.42 -28.69
CA ARG A 57 17.83 -54.29 -29.12
C ARG A 57 16.80 -53.42 -29.84
N ALA A 58 16.32 -53.92 -30.97
CA ALA A 58 15.21 -53.32 -31.73
C ALA A 58 13.85 -53.77 -31.13
N GLY A 59 12.75 -53.16 -31.58
CA GLY A 59 11.38 -53.50 -31.16
C GLY A 59 10.82 -54.78 -31.83
N PRO A 60 9.56 -54.81 -32.35
CA PRO A 60 8.81 -53.67 -32.88
C PRO A 60 7.32 -53.70 -32.38
N PRO A 61 6.22 -53.32 -33.10
CA PRO A 61 5.03 -52.74 -32.47
C PRO A 61 3.75 -53.59 -32.64
N HIS A 62 2.59 -53.10 -32.18
CA HIS A 62 1.33 -53.29 -32.93
C HIS A 62 0.28 -52.23 -32.61
N ARG A 63 -0.47 -51.84 -33.64
CA ARG A 63 -1.72 -51.07 -33.61
C ARG A 63 -2.83 -51.92 -34.23
N ASP A 64 -4.05 -51.38 -34.11
CA ASP A 64 -5.28 -51.71 -34.83
C ASP A 64 -6.04 -52.99 -34.45
N ALA A 65 -7.25 -52.81 -33.92
CA ALA A 65 -8.48 -53.36 -34.50
C ALA A 65 -9.74 -52.71 -33.87
N VAL A 66 -10.60 -52.14 -34.72
CA VAL A 66 -11.99 -51.80 -34.39
C VAL A 66 -12.89 -52.87 -34.99
N GLN A 67 -13.80 -53.49 -34.22
CA GLN A 67 -15.03 -54.06 -34.78
C GLN A 67 -16.17 -54.22 -33.75
N ARG A 68 -17.35 -54.60 -34.25
CA ARG A 68 -18.67 -54.21 -33.69
C ARG A 68 -19.46 -55.40 -33.12
N GLY A 69 -20.22 -55.14 -32.06
CA GLY A 69 -21.67 -55.38 -32.02
C GLY A 69 -22.23 -56.76 -31.61
N ARG A 70 -23.02 -56.75 -30.53
CA ARG A 70 -24.26 -57.53 -30.24
C ARG A 70 -24.82 -56.93 -28.93
N ALA A 71 -25.96 -56.24 -28.88
CA ALA A 71 -27.34 -56.62 -29.16
C ALA A 71 -27.97 -57.55 -28.09
N ALA A 72 -28.74 -56.95 -27.17
CA ALA A 72 -29.75 -57.59 -26.32
C ALA A 72 -30.87 -56.55 -26.02
N GLN A 73 -32.10 -57.01 -25.76
CA GLN A 73 -33.32 -56.21 -25.93
C GLN A 73 -33.98 -55.73 -24.60
N ARG A 74 -34.70 -54.60 -24.75
CA ARG A 74 -35.89 -54.02 -24.05
C ARG A 74 -36.81 -54.95 -23.21
N PRO A 75 -37.85 -54.47 -22.47
CA PRO A 75 -38.44 -53.10 -22.39
C PRO A 75 -38.75 -52.58 -20.95
N GLY A 76 -39.37 -51.40 -20.82
CA GLY A 76 -40.12 -51.02 -19.60
C GLY A 76 -40.29 -49.52 -19.32
N LEU A 77 -41.31 -48.87 -19.91
CA LEU A 77 -41.84 -47.56 -19.49
C LEU A 77 -43.16 -47.81 -18.73
N PRO A 78 -43.56 -46.94 -17.79
CA PRO A 78 -44.49 -45.88 -18.20
C PRO A 78 -44.26 -44.51 -17.53
N ALA A 79 -44.77 -43.47 -18.19
CA ALA A 79 -44.99 -42.16 -17.60
C ALA A 79 -46.35 -42.12 -16.87
N LEU A 80 -46.50 -41.22 -15.91
CA LEU A 80 -47.79 -40.81 -15.33
C LEU A 80 -47.97 -39.30 -15.43
N HIS A 81 -49.23 -38.88 -15.50
CA HIS A 81 -49.69 -37.60 -16.06
C HIS A 81 -50.83 -37.02 -15.20
N HIS A 82 -51.00 -35.69 -15.18
CA HIS A 82 -52.10 -34.93 -14.53
C HIS A 82 -52.13 -34.99 -12.97
N THR A 83 -52.67 -34.04 -12.19
CA THR A 83 -53.38 -32.74 -12.33
C THR A 83 -52.74 -31.73 -11.35
N GLY A 84 -52.73 -30.39 -11.45
CA GLY A 84 -53.69 -29.42 -11.98
C GLY A 84 -54.69 -28.95 -10.90
N PHE A 85 -54.49 -27.79 -10.22
CA PHE A 85 -55.59 -26.94 -9.67
C PHE A 85 -55.17 -25.52 -9.18
N VAL A 86 -55.68 -24.50 -9.87
CA VAL A 86 -56.27 -23.21 -9.37
C VAL A 86 -55.64 -22.41 -8.19
N ARG A 87 -54.95 -21.32 -8.56
CA ARG A 87 -55.27 -19.89 -8.21
C ARG A 87 -55.85 -19.58 -6.80
N ARG A 88 -55.09 -18.83 -5.98
CA ARG A 88 -55.63 -17.71 -5.19
C ARG A 88 -54.64 -16.54 -5.13
N GLN A 89 -55.21 -15.33 -5.17
CA GLN A 89 -54.53 -14.04 -5.21
C GLN A 89 -55.24 -13.14 -4.17
N ARG A 90 -54.55 -12.08 -3.71
CA ARG A 90 -55.07 -10.85 -3.04
C ARG A 90 -55.05 -10.72 -1.49
N LEU A 91 -54.35 -9.65 -1.09
CA LEU A 91 -54.76 -8.53 -0.21
C LEU A 91 -54.93 -8.72 1.31
N ALA A 92 -54.06 -8.07 2.09
CA ALA A 92 -54.32 -6.87 2.93
C ALA A 92 -53.02 -6.58 3.76
N CYS A 93 -52.36 -5.42 3.76
CA CYS A 93 -52.74 -4.05 4.16
C CYS A 93 -52.98 -3.82 5.68
N ALA A 94 -52.05 -3.07 6.27
CA ALA A 94 -52.19 -2.03 7.30
C ALA A 94 -52.81 -2.35 8.69
N HIS A 95 -52.02 -2.08 9.75
CA HIS A 95 -52.41 -1.11 10.79
C HIS A 95 -51.18 -0.55 11.55
N GLU A 96 -51.16 0.79 11.65
CA GLU A 96 -50.78 1.71 12.76
C GLU A 96 -49.94 1.19 13.94
N GLN A 97 -48.88 1.89 14.43
CA GLN A 97 -48.79 3.25 15.02
C GLN A 97 -49.44 3.43 16.41
N ARG A 98 -48.68 4.12 17.31
CA ARG A 98 -48.98 4.55 18.70
C ARG A 98 -48.85 3.42 19.76
N ARG A 99 -48.39 3.65 21.01
CA ARG A 99 -47.78 4.83 21.67
C ARG A 99 -47.12 4.39 23.00
N ALA A 100 -46.28 5.28 23.56
CA ALA A 100 -46.08 5.54 25.00
C ALA A 100 -45.21 4.60 25.90
N ASP A 101 -44.33 5.29 26.64
CA ASP A 101 -43.92 5.14 28.05
C ASP A 101 -43.24 3.86 28.60
N ALA A 102 -41.95 4.00 28.99
CA ALA A 102 -41.38 3.37 30.20
C ALA A 102 -40.01 3.98 30.63
N VAL A 103 -39.96 4.53 31.84
CA VAL A 103 -38.75 4.99 32.57
C VAL A 103 -38.97 4.71 34.07
N PRO A 104 -38.21 3.78 34.69
CA PRO A 104 -37.04 4.15 35.52
C PRO A 104 -35.93 3.04 35.47
N PRO A 105 -34.86 3.01 36.32
CA PRO A 105 -34.48 3.92 37.40
C PRO A 105 -33.02 4.42 37.42
N ALA A 106 -32.84 5.57 38.10
CA ALA A 106 -31.54 6.06 38.58
C ALA A 106 -31.16 5.40 39.91
N CYS A 107 -29.86 5.33 40.22
CA CYS A 107 -29.36 4.89 41.52
C CYS A 107 -28.70 6.03 42.31
N ARG A 108 -29.43 6.45 43.35
CA ARG A 108 -29.13 7.24 44.56
C ARG A 108 -27.76 7.93 44.72
N THR A 109 -27.89 9.21 45.09
CA THR A 109 -26.89 10.00 45.81
C THR A 109 -26.57 9.44 47.20
N ALA A 110 -25.35 9.70 47.68
CA ALA A 110 -25.00 9.66 49.10
C ALA A 110 -24.23 10.93 49.45
N SER A 111 -24.71 11.68 50.46
CA SER A 111 -24.09 12.90 50.95
C SER A 111 -23.06 12.61 52.05
N GLY A 112 -21.87 13.21 51.97
CA GLY A 112 -20.93 13.32 53.08
C GLY A 112 -20.45 14.76 53.18
N ALA A 113 -20.75 15.43 54.29
CA ALA A 113 -20.42 16.85 54.49
C ALA A 113 -19.05 17.03 55.15
N HIS A 114 -18.34 18.10 54.79
CA HIS A 114 -17.28 18.85 55.53
C HIS A 114 -16.40 19.60 54.50
N ARG A 115 -15.81 20.78 54.78
CA ARG A 115 -16.10 21.86 55.73
C ARG A 115 -15.42 23.11 55.12
N VAL A 116 -16.00 24.30 55.29
CA VAL A 116 -15.45 25.56 54.73
C VAL A 116 -14.11 25.92 55.37
N HIS A 117 -13.15 26.40 54.57
CA HIS A 117 -12.21 27.43 55.00
C HIS A 117 -11.91 28.44 53.87
N ARG A 118 -11.88 29.72 54.23
CA ARG A 118 -11.49 30.87 53.37
C ARG A 118 -10.02 31.22 53.56
N GLY A 119 -9.46 31.92 52.56
CA GLY A 119 -8.15 32.59 52.53
C GLY A 119 -7.78 32.78 51.05
N GLU A 120 -8.09 33.91 50.42
CA GLU A 120 -7.23 35.12 50.36
C GLU A 120 -5.87 34.80 49.70
N ALA A 121 -5.67 35.15 48.42
CA ALA A 121 -5.15 36.45 47.95
C ALA A 121 -3.60 36.51 48.02
N ALA A 122 -2.84 37.04 47.05
CA ALA A 122 -3.15 37.70 45.78
C ALA A 122 -1.94 37.64 44.81
N SER A 123 -2.18 38.01 43.54
CA SER A 123 -1.27 38.67 42.55
C SER A 123 0.11 38.03 42.20
N HIS A 124 0.71 38.21 41.02
CA HIS A 124 0.54 39.20 39.94
C HIS A 124 0.59 38.59 38.51
N HIS A 125 0.05 39.38 37.57
CA HIS A 125 0.37 39.60 36.13
C HIS A 125 1.40 38.73 35.38
N ALA A 126 1.42 38.61 34.05
CA ALA A 126 0.50 38.83 32.89
C ALA A 126 1.36 38.53 31.63
N GLY A 127 0.88 38.21 30.44
CA GLY A 127 -0.44 37.90 29.87
C GLY A 127 -0.21 37.00 28.64
N ALA A 128 -0.97 37.02 27.55
CA ALA A 128 -2.26 37.63 27.27
C ALA A 128 -2.97 36.76 26.20
N ALA A 129 -4.25 36.43 26.41
CA ALA A 129 -5.06 35.70 25.43
C ALA A 129 -6.25 36.57 25.01
N CYS A 130 -6.45 36.70 23.70
CA CYS A 130 -7.49 37.58 23.15
C CYS A 130 -8.82 36.83 23.04
N ALA A 131 -9.79 37.19 23.88
CA ALA A 131 -11.18 36.78 23.76
C ALA A 131 -12.11 38.01 23.80
N ARG A 132 -12.93 38.16 22.75
CA ARG A 132 -13.94 39.20 22.54
C ARG A 132 -15.15 38.50 21.90
N THR A 133 -16.42 38.74 22.24
CA THR A 133 -16.99 39.60 23.30
C THR A 133 -18.41 39.11 23.58
N GLN A 134 -18.85 39.06 24.84
CA GLN A 134 -20.27 39.06 25.19
C GLN A 134 -20.49 39.99 26.38
N ALA A 135 -21.23 41.08 26.16
CA ALA A 135 -21.81 41.91 27.19
C ALA A 135 -22.93 42.75 26.59
N LEU A 136 -24.11 42.76 27.23
CA LEU A 136 -24.87 43.96 27.59
C LEU A 136 -26.16 43.57 28.32
N GLY A 137 -26.53 44.36 29.35
CA GLY A 137 -27.91 44.44 29.83
C GLY A 137 -28.27 43.66 31.11
N ARG A 138 -27.83 44.14 32.28
CA ARG A 138 -28.62 44.06 33.52
C ARG A 138 -28.98 45.48 33.95
N VAL A 139 -30.26 45.72 34.23
CA VAL A 139 -30.76 46.88 35.00
C VAL A 139 -31.70 46.34 36.08
N ALA A 140 -31.76 47.02 37.22
CA ALA A 140 -32.35 46.53 38.46
C ALA A 140 -33.81 46.98 38.67
N GLY A 141 -34.46 46.40 39.69
CA GLY A 141 -35.77 46.82 40.22
C GLY A 141 -36.42 45.65 40.97
N GLY A 142 -36.98 45.89 42.16
CA GLY A 142 -37.61 44.84 42.99
C GLY A 142 -39.06 45.15 43.38
N VAL A 143 -39.53 44.43 44.40
CA VAL A 143 -40.77 44.66 45.20
C VAL A 143 -42.10 44.12 44.63
N GLY A 144 -42.91 43.51 45.53
CA GLY A 144 -44.36 43.30 45.39
C GLY A 144 -44.77 42.04 44.62
N ALA A 145 -45.36 40.98 45.20
CA ALA A 145 -46.55 40.84 46.05
C ALA A 145 -47.89 40.99 45.29
N ASP A 146 -48.59 39.85 45.18
CA ASP A 146 -50.05 39.62 45.12
C ASP A 146 -50.96 40.54 44.27
N ALA A 147 -51.59 39.96 43.24
CA ALA A 147 -53.05 39.72 43.21
C ALA A 147 -53.50 38.98 41.93
N ALA A 148 -54.66 38.34 42.01
CA ALA A 148 -55.40 37.78 40.86
C ALA A 148 -55.85 38.90 39.88
N GLY A 149 -56.13 38.63 38.61
CA GLY A 149 -56.06 37.37 37.87
C GLY A 149 -57.02 37.41 36.69
N ASP A 150 -56.64 36.87 35.54
CA ASP A 150 -57.54 36.63 34.39
C ASP A 150 -56.93 35.55 33.49
N LEU A 151 -57.71 34.51 33.20
CA LEU A 151 -57.38 33.50 32.19
C LEU A 151 -58.15 33.82 30.90
N PRO A 152 -57.47 33.80 29.75
CA PRO A 152 -58.11 33.16 28.62
C PRO A 152 -57.17 32.24 27.80
N ALA A 153 -57.75 31.09 27.43
CA ALA A 153 -57.57 30.36 26.17
C ALA A 153 -56.19 30.32 25.47
N SER A 154 -55.54 29.16 25.58
CA SER A 154 -54.82 28.46 24.50
C SER A 154 -53.99 29.30 23.49
N ALA A 155 -52.72 29.55 23.81
CA ALA A 155 -51.69 29.87 22.83
C ALA A 155 -50.91 28.60 22.44
N GLY A 156 -51.00 28.20 21.17
CA GLY A 156 -50.33 26.99 20.67
C GLY A 156 -48.80 27.12 20.62
N ILE A 157 -48.09 26.04 20.95
CA ILE A 157 -46.63 25.96 20.81
C ILE A 157 -46.28 26.02 19.32
N HIS A 158 -45.81 27.17 18.84
CA HIS A 158 -45.23 27.31 17.51
C HIS A 158 -43.89 26.57 17.44
N MET A 159 -43.96 25.27 17.12
CA MET A 159 -42.80 24.48 16.76
C MET A 159 -42.29 25.01 15.42
N SER A 160 -41.22 25.81 15.45
CA SER A 160 -40.61 26.39 14.26
C SER A 160 -40.06 25.29 13.36
N ALA A 161 -40.80 25.00 12.29
CA ALA A 161 -40.44 23.99 11.32
C ALA A 161 -39.08 24.32 10.69
N LEU A 162 -38.20 23.32 10.61
CA LEU A 162 -37.00 23.42 9.79
C LEU A 162 -37.42 23.77 8.34
N PRO A 163 -36.73 24.70 7.67
CA PRO A 163 -37.11 25.11 6.32
C PRO A 163 -37.09 23.91 5.38
N ALA A 164 -38.20 23.69 4.67
CA ALA A 164 -38.31 22.61 3.71
C ALA A 164 -37.23 22.72 2.62
N PRO A 165 -36.70 21.61 2.10
CA PRO A 165 -35.78 21.66 0.98
C PRO A 165 -36.43 22.37 -0.22
N PRO A 166 -35.72 23.28 -0.92
CA PRO A 166 -36.30 24.06 -2.00
C PRO A 166 -36.83 23.14 -3.12
N SER A 167 -38.00 23.49 -3.64
CA SER A 167 -38.63 22.74 -4.74
C SER A 167 -37.72 22.73 -5.99
N PRO A 168 -37.66 21.61 -6.73
CA PRO A 168 -36.66 21.41 -7.79
C PRO A 168 -36.81 22.32 -9.02
N SER A 169 -37.84 23.18 -9.08
CA SER A 169 -38.21 23.96 -10.26
C SER A 169 -37.58 25.36 -10.38
N MET A 170 -36.76 25.81 -9.43
CA MET A 170 -36.20 27.20 -9.44
C MET A 170 -34.69 27.32 -9.15
N LEU A 171 -33.90 26.26 -9.34
CA LEU A 171 -32.45 26.42 -9.44
C LEU A 171 -32.08 27.02 -10.80
N GLN A 172 -31.76 28.32 -10.82
CA GLN A 172 -31.24 28.99 -12.02
C GLN A 172 -30.05 28.20 -12.61
N PRO A 173 -29.86 28.14 -13.94
CA PRO A 173 -28.77 27.39 -14.56
C PRO A 173 -27.38 27.72 -14.00
N ALA A 174 -27.15 28.99 -13.62
CA ALA A 174 -25.91 29.43 -12.97
C ALA A 174 -25.69 28.80 -11.57
N ALA A 175 -26.75 28.52 -10.81
CA ALA A 175 -26.65 27.84 -9.51
C ALA A 175 -26.30 26.35 -9.70
N TYR A 176 -26.91 25.67 -10.69
CA TYR A 176 -26.55 24.30 -11.04
C TYR A 176 -25.10 24.20 -11.54
N ALA A 177 -24.67 25.12 -12.41
CA ALA A 177 -23.29 25.18 -12.91
C ALA A 177 -22.28 25.40 -11.78
N ARG A 178 -22.55 26.32 -10.83
CA ARG A 178 -21.70 26.54 -9.64
C ARG A 178 -21.61 25.29 -8.77
N HIS A 179 -22.73 24.59 -8.53
CA HIS A 179 -22.76 23.38 -7.71
C HIS A 179 -22.03 22.20 -8.37
N ALA A 180 -22.19 22.04 -9.68
CA ALA A 180 -21.47 21.05 -10.47
C ALA A 180 -19.96 21.33 -10.48
N TRP A 181 -19.56 22.60 -10.65
CA TRP A 181 -18.16 23.03 -10.56
C TRP A 181 -17.57 22.79 -9.17
N GLN A 182 -18.28 23.17 -8.10
CA GLN A 182 -17.87 22.90 -6.72
C GLN A 182 -17.64 21.41 -6.49
N ARG A 183 -18.59 20.54 -6.87
CA ARG A 183 -18.42 19.08 -6.75
C ARG A 183 -17.24 18.53 -7.57
N TRP A 184 -16.97 19.10 -8.74
CA TRP A 184 -15.80 18.76 -9.55
C TRP A 184 -14.50 19.18 -8.85
N THR A 185 -14.42 20.43 -8.36
CA THR A 185 -13.29 20.91 -7.57
C THR A 185 -13.09 20.07 -6.31
N ASP A 186 -14.14 19.80 -5.54
CA ASP A 186 -14.07 18.99 -4.33
C ASP A 186 -13.59 17.57 -4.62
N PHE A 187 -14.06 16.94 -5.70
CA PHE A 187 -13.63 15.61 -6.10
C PHE A 187 -12.10 15.54 -6.26
N TRP A 188 -11.51 16.51 -6.98
CA TRP A 188 -10.08 16.55 -7.28
C TRP A 188 -9.21 17.13 -6.14
N PHE A 189 -9.68 18.16 -5.44
CA PHE A 189 -8.84 18.99 -4.57
C PHE A 189 -9.17 18.91 -3.07
N THR A 190 -10.17 18.12 -2.65
CA THR A 190 -10.38 17.84 -1.21
C THR A 190 -9.07 17.34 -0.57
N PRO A 191 -8.58 17.96 0.52
CA PRO A 191 -7.36 17.52 1.17
C PRO A 191 -7.45 16.06 1.63
N GLN A 192 -6.49 15.24 1.18
CA GLN A 192 -6.38 13.83 1.58
C GLN A 192 -5.08 13.57 2.35
N PRO A 193 -5.06 12.58 3.27
CA PRO A 193 -3.82 12.08 3.86
C PRO A 193 -2.90 11.45 2.80
N VAL A 194 -1.60 11.69 2.92
CA VAL A 194 -0.59 11.11 2.01
C VAL A 194 -0.40 9.59 2.13
N LEU A 195 -0.96 8.95 3.15
CA LEU A 195 -0.67 7.57 3.55
C LEU A 195 -0.84 6.55 2.41
N MET A 196 -1.91 6.63 1.62
CA MET A 196 -2.11 5.71 0.49
C MET A 196 -1.16 5.99 -0.68
N LEU A 197 -0.70 7.22 -0.87
CA LEU A 197 0.34 7.54 -1.86
C LEU A 197 1.68 6.93 -1.45
N ASP A 198 2.02 6.95 -0.15
CA ASP A 198 3.21 6.29 0.36
C ASP A 198 3.13 4.75 0.28
N VAL A 199 1.93 4.16 0.43
CA VAL A 199 1.72 2.72 0.18
C VAL A 199 1.96 2.37 -1.29
N VAL A 200 1.36 3.11 -2.24
CA VAL A 200 1.60 2.90 -3.68
C VAL A 200 3.08 3.11 -4.03
N ARG A 201 3.75 4.12 -3.43
CA ARG A 201 5.20 4.35 -3.55
C ARG A 201 6.02 3.12 -3.15
N ILE A 202 5.72 2.50 -2.01
CA ILE A 202 6.40 1.27 -1.55
C ILE A 202 6.16 0.14 -2.55
N GLY A 203 4.91 -0.05 -3.02
CA GLY A 203 4.57 -1.07 -4.01
C GLY A 203 5.34 -0.93 -5.32
N VAL A 204 5.34 0.27 -5.92
CA VAL A 204 6.11 0.56 -7.15
C VAL A 204 7.61 0.36 -6.92
N GLY A 205 8.15 0.84 -5.80
CA GLY A 205 9.57 0.68 -5.47
C GLY A 205 10.00 -0.77 -5.30
N LEU A 206 9.22 -1.58 -4.57
CA LEU A 206 9.45 -3.02 -4.41
C LEU A 206 9.30 -3.78 -5.74
N THR A 207 8.39 -3.35 -6.62
CA THR A 207 8.24 -3.95 -7.96
C THR A 207 9.51 -3.72 -8.78
N LEU A 208 10.01 -2.48 -8.84
CA LEU A 208 11.23 -2.14 -9.56
C LEU A 208 12.43 -2.91 -9.01
N LEU A 209 12.63 -2.88 -7.68
CA LEU A 209 13.69 -3.67 -7.03
C LEU A 209 13.59 -5.16 -7.35
N GLY A 210 12.38 -5.74 -7.32
CA GLY A 210 12.13 -7.15 -7.63
C GLY A 210 12.49 -7.50 -9.08
N LEU A 211 12.13 -6.64 -10.05
CA LEU A 211 12.45 -6.84 -11.46
C LEU A 211 13.97 -6.86 -11.70
N TYR A 212 14.70 -5.85 -11.21
CA TYR A 212 16.15 -5.79 -11.42
C TYR A 212 16.93 -6.81 -10.57
N ALA A 213 16.43 -7.17 -9.38
CA ALA A 213 17.01 -8.25 -8.58
C ALA A 213 16.82 -9.64 -9.22
N ALA A 214 15.70 -9.87 -9.92
CA ALA A 214 15.46 -11.13 -10.63
C ALA A 214 16.44 -11.37 -11.80
N LEU A 215 16.98 -10.30 -12.39
CA LEU A 215 18.07 -10.39 -13.38
C LEU A 215 19.43 -10.73 -12.74
N GLY A 216 19.60 -10.46 -11.45
CA GLY A 216 20.77 -10.85 -10.66
C GLY A 216 22.11 -10.47 -11.31
N THR A 217 23.00 -11.44 -11.47
CA THR A 217 24.31 -11.27 -12.11
C THR A 217 24.23 -10.96 -13.60
N GLN A 218 23.09 -11.19 -14.26
CA GLN A 218 22.89 -10.91 -15.68
C GLN A 218 22.47 -9.46 -15.96
N LEU A 219 22.23 -8.63 -14.93
CA LEU A 219 21.76 -7.25 -15.08
C LEU A 219 22.63 -6.42 -16.06
N LEU A 220 23.96 -6.57 -16.00
CA LEU A 220 24.87 -5.90 -16.93
C LEU A 220 24.80 -6.50 -18.36
N ALA A 221 24.55 -7.81 -18.50
CA ALA A 221 24.36 -8.46 -19.79
C ALA A 221 23.02 -8.11 -20.48
N PHE A 222 22.06 -7.55 -19.74
CA PHE A 222 20.81 -7.02 -20.32
C PHE A 222 20.86 -5.53 -20.67
N TYR A 223 21.70 -4.72 -20.01
CA TYR A 223 21.64 -3.26 -20.10
C TYR A 223 22.96 -2.51 -20.41
N ALA A 224 24.13 -3.14 -20.30
CA ALA A 224 25.40 -2.54 -20.74
C ALA A 224 25.71 -2.91 -22.21
N ASP A 225 26.69 -2.25 -22.84
CA ASP A 225 26.96 -2.40 -24.28
C ASP A 225 27.48 -3.75 -24.74
N GLY A 226 28.03 -4.57 -23.84
CA GLY A 226 28.30 -5.99 -24.13
C GLY A 226 27.06 -6.89 -24.03
N GLY A 227 25.87 -6.29 -23.91
CA GLY A 227 24.61 -6.98 -23.67
C GLY A 227 23.92 -7.49 -24.92
N TRP A 228 22.78 -8.16 -24.71
CA TRP A 228 22.07 -8.91 -25.76
C TRP A 228 21.44 -8.04 -26.87
N VAL A 229 21.37 -6.73 -26.66
CA VAL A 229 20.92 -5.75 -27.65
C VAL A 229 22.01 -4.69 -27.81
N ASP A 230 22.73 -4.74 -28.93
CA ASP A 230 23.71 -3.73 -29.30
C ASP A 230 23.04 -2.41 -29.75
N ALA A 231 23.84 -1.36 -29.98
CA ALA A 231 23.33 -0.05 -30.32
C ALA A 231 22.63 0.01 -31.70
N ALA A 232 23.00 -0.85 -32.65
CA ALA A 232 22.38 -0.88 -33.97
C ALA A 232 21.01 -1.58 -33.93
N ALA A 233 20.95 -2.75 -33.29
CA ALA A 233 19.70 -3.45 -33.03
C ALA A 233 18.74 -2.58 -32.18
N LEU A 234 19.26 -1.84 -31.20
CA LEU A 234 18.45 -0.92 -30.41
C LEU A 234 17.89 0.24 -31.24
N ALA A 235 18.65 0.79 -32.19
CA ALA A 235 18.17 1.84 -33.09
C ALA A 235 17.05 1.33 -34.04
N GLU A 236 17.11 0.06 -34.47
CA GLU A 236 16.03 -0.56 -35.25
C GLU A 236 14.76 -0.82 -34.41
N LEU A 237 14.91 -1.13 -33.13
CA LEU A 237 13.80 -1.35 -32.20
C LEU A 237 13.16 -0.03 -31.73
N ASN A 238 13.97 0.99 -31.43
CA ASN A 238 13.52 2.28 -30.89
C ASN A 238 13.33 3.35 -31.98
N GLN A 239 12.36 3.14 -32.87
CA GLN A 239 12.10 4.07 -33.99
C GLN A 239 11.36 5.35 -33.58
N GLY A 240 10.83 5.42 -32.35
CA GLY A 240 10.09 6.57 -31.84
C GLY A 240 11.00 7.64 -31.23
N PRO A 241 10.83 8.94 -31.54
CA PRO A 241 11.71 10.01 -31.02
C PRO A 241 11.70 10.13 -29.48
N TRP A 242 10.68 9.59 -28.82
CA TRP A 242 10.52 9.59 -27.36
C TRP A 242 11.09 8.34 -26.66
N GLN A 243 11.58 7.34 -27.41
CA GLN A 243 12.09 6.07 -26.87
C GLN A 243 13.59 6.19 -26.51
N GLN A 244 13.89 7.18 -25.67
CA GLN A 244 15.26 7.57 -25.32
C GLN A 244 15.76 6.89 -24.04
N SER A 245 17.07 6.63 -23.99
CA SER A 245 17.76 6.09 -22.83
C SER A 245 19.03 6.88 -22.53
N LEU A 246 19.29 7.21 -21.26
CA LEU A 246 20.58 7.80 -20.90
C LEU A 246 21.74 6.80 -21.08
N LEU A 247 21.48 5.48 -20.99
CA LEU A 247 22.52 4.46 -21.12
C LEU A 247 23.17 4.43 -22.50
N THR A 248 22.43 4.76 -23.57
CA THR A 248 22.96 4.82 -24.94
C THR A 248 23.85 6.03 -25.20
N HIS A 249 23.89 7.00 -24.29
CA HIS A 249 24.77 8.18 -24.35
C HIS A 249 25.96 8.08 -23.40
N LEU A 250 26.02 7.04 -22.57
CA LEU A 250 27.14 6.78 -21.66
C LEU A 250 28.13 5.84 -22.34
N ALA A 251 29.42 6.14 -22.21
CA ALA A 251 30.48 5.28 -22.73
C ALA A 251 30.43 3.86 -22.11
N PRO A 252 30.80 2.81 -22.88
CA PRO A 252 30.80 1.44 -22.41
C PRO A 252 31.68 1.22 -21.18
N GLY A 253 31.29 0.27 -20.32
CA GLY A 253 32.04 -0.11 -19.12
C GLY A 253 31.57 0.62 -17.86
N TRP A 254 32.51 1.22 -17.12
CA TRP A 254 32.23 1.78 -15.79
C TRP A 254 31.11 2.84 -15.73
N PRO A 255 30.89 3.73 -16.73
CA PRO A 255 29.83 4.73 -16.64
C PRO A 255 28.42 4.10 -16.64
N GLN A 256 28.21 3.08 -17.48
CA GLN A 256 26.96 2.33 -17.53
C GLN A 256 26.74 1.50 -16.25
N GLN A 257 27.80 0.89 -15.72
CA GLN A 257 27.76 0.19 -14.43
C GLN A 257 27.39 1.14 -13.29
N ALA A 258 28.00 2.33 -13.24
CA ALA A 258 27.71 3.36 -12.26
C ALA A 258 26.25 3.88 -12.37
N PHE A 259 25.74 4.05 -13.59
CA PHE A 259 24.34 4.40 -13.82
C PHE A 259 23.39 3.33 -13.29
N ILE A 260 23.63 2.05 -13.62
CA ILE A 260 22.79 0.92 -13.19
C ILE A 260 22.84 0.77 -11.65
N ALA A 261 24.02 0.88 -11.04
CA ALA A 261 24.15 0.87 -9.58
C ALA A 261 23.41 2.04 -8.93
N THR A 262 23.52 3.24 -9.49
CA THR A 262 22.79 4.43 -9.01
C THR A 262 21.28 4.29 -9.19
N ALA A 263 20.82 3.65 -10.27
CA ALA A 263 19.41 3.36 -10.50
C ALA A 263 18.85 2.41 -9.42
N VAL A 264 19.54 1.30 -9.13
CA VAL A 264 19.12 0.32 -8.10
C VAL A 264 19.17 0.93 -6.70
N LEU A 265 20.22 1.67 -6.35
CA LEU A 265 20.31 2.40 -5.08
C LEU A 265 19.23 3.49 -4.97
N GLY A 266 18.92 4.16 -6.09
CA GLY A 266 17.81 5.11 -6.20
C GLY A 266 16.47 4.45 -5.95
N MET A 267 16.21 3.26 -6.52
CA MET A 267 14.99 2.47 -6.28
C MET A 267 14.89 2.02 -4.82
N LEU A 268 16.01 1.65 -4.19
CA LEU A 268 16.05 1.34 -2.76
C LEU A 268 15.70 2.57 -1.92
N ALA A 269 16.36 3.70 -2.16
CA ALA A 269 16.09 4.98 -1.52
C ALA A 269 14.62 5.43 -1.72
N PHE A 270 14.08 5.27 -2.92
CA PHE A 270 12.68 5.53 -3.24
C PHE A 270 11.73 4.63 -2.45
N THR A 271 12.09 3.34 -2.26
CA THR A 271 11.28 2.34 -1.54
C THR A 271 11.26 2.56 -0.03
N ILE A 272 12.39 2.90 0.58
CA ILE A 272 12.44 3.26 2.01
C ILE A 272 11.92 4.70 2.27
N GLY A 273 11.82 5.51 1.22
CA GLY A 273 11.40 6.90 1.32
C GLY A 273 12.48 7.80 1.92
N TRP A 274 13.69 7.75 1.36
CA TRP A 274 14.80 8.64 1.68
C TRP A 274 14.94 9.73 0.61
N GLN A 275 15.05 10.98 1.03
CA GLN A 275 15.09 12.18 0.17
C GLN A 275 14.05 12.17 -0.96
N THR A 276 12.80 11.83 -0.63
CA THR A 276 11.74 11.57 -1.62
C THR A 276 11.50 12.73 -2.59
N ARG A 277 11.77 13.97 -2.17
CA ARG A 277 11.69 15.18 -2.99
C ARG A 277 12.41 15.04 -4.34
N TRP A 278 13.61 14.45 -4.32
CA TRP A 278 14.50 14.35 -5.48
C TRP A 278 14.59 12.93 -6.02
N VAL A 279 14.71 11.93 -5.14
CA VAL A 279 14.95 10.54 -5.51
C VAL A 279 13.86 9.98 -6.44
N LYS A 280 12.59 10.39 -6.26
CA LYS A 280 11.49 9.96 -7.16
C LYS A 280 11.72 10.34 -8.63
N TRP A 281 12.27 11.52 -8.89
CA TRP A 281 12.57 11.98 -10.26
C TRP A 281 13.77 11.25 -10.85
N LEU A 282 14.81 11.01 -10.04
CA LEU A 282 15.96 10.19 -10.43
C LEU A 282 15.51 8.78 -10.83
N VAL A 283 14.64 8.15 -10.03
CA VAL A 283 14.13 6.81 -10.33
C VAL A 283 13.22 6.80 -11.56
N LEU A 284 12.44 7.85 -11.82
CA LEU A 284 11.65 7.95 -13.05
C LEU A 284 12.56 7.98 -14.29
N VAL A 285 13.57 8.84 -14.30
CA VAL A 285 14.54 8.96 -15.40
C VAL A 285 15.34 7.66 -15.57
N ALA A 286 15.75 7.04 -14.47
CA ALA A 286 16.48 5.77 -14.49
C ALA A 286 15.64 4.61 -15.02
N HIS A 287 14.39 4.49 -14.57
CA HIS A 287 13.48 3.43 -15.02
C HIS A 287 13.11 3.59 -16.50
N LEU A 288 12.78 4.81 -16.95
CA LEU A 288 12.54 5.08 -18.38
C LEU A 288 13.80 4.78 -19.23
N SER A 289 14.99 5.10 -18.72
CA SER A 289 16.24 4.77 -19.41
C SER A 289 16.48 3.26 -19.51
N LEU A 290 16.18 2.50 -18.46
CA LEU A 290 16.31 1.04 -18.47
C LEU A 290 15.27 0.40 -19.40
N LEU A 291 14.01 0.84 -19.31
CA LEU A 291 12.90 0.39 -20.18
C LEU A 291 13.26 0.55 -21.66
N HIS A 292 13.75 1.72 -22.08
CA HIS A 292 14.16 1.96 -23.47
C HIS A 292 15.56 1.44 -23.82
N ARG A 293 16.40 0.99 -22.87
CA ARG A 293 17.72 0.39 -23.20
C ARG A 293 17.59 -1.05 -23.71
N ASN A 294 16.53 -1.75 -23.30
CA ASN A 294 16.24 -3.11 -23.76
C ASN A 294 14.72 -3.36 -23.82
N PRO A 295 14.05 -2.97 -24.93
CA PRO A 295 12.62 -3.16 -25.08
C PRO A 295 12.20 -4.63 -25.27
N LEU A 296 13.13 -5.56 -25.53
CA LEU A 296 12.81 -6.98 -25.74
C LEU A 296 12.40 -7.71 -24.46
N ILE A 297 12.81 -7.21 -23.29
CA ILE A 297 12.44 -7.76 -21.97
C ILE A 297 11.37 -6.92 -21.25
N ALA A 298 11.03 -5.74 -21.78
CA ALA A 298 10.01 -4.87 -21.22
C ALA A 298 8.60 -5.42 -21.52
N TYR A 299 7.70 -5.35 -20.54
CA TYR A 299 6.31 -5.78 -20.72
C TYR A 299 5.32 -4.87 -19.97
N GLY A 300 4.11 -5.36 -19.73
CA GLY A 300 3.04 -4.58 -19.11
C GLY A 300 3.40 -3.98 -17.75
N VAL A 301 4.22 -4.67 -16.95
CA VAL A 301 4.63 -4.16 -15.62
C VAL A 301 5.41 -2.86 -15.73
N ASP A 302 6.36 -2.75 -16.66
CA ASP A 302 7.27 -1.60 -16.80
C ASP A 302 6.50 -0.33 -17.16
N ASN A 303 5.50 -0.46 -18.03
CA ASN A 303 4.62 0.63 -18.44
C ASN A 303 3.70 1.08 -17.28
N ILE A 304 3.25 0.13 -16.44
CA ILE A 304 2.45 0.42 -15.25
C ILE A 304 3.30 1.08 -14.17
N THR A 305 4.52 0.59 -13.91
CA THR A 305 5.44 1.23 -12.95
C THR A 305 5.86 2.61 -13.41
N ALA A 306 6.18 2.82 -14.70
CA ALA A 306 6.53 4.12 -15.24
C ALA A 306 5.38 5.15 -15.12
N SER A 307 4.15 4.77 -15.49
CA SER A 307 2.98 5.67 -15.40
C SER A 307 2.61 6.01 -13.95
N LEU A 308 2.59 5.01 -13.05
CA LEU A 308 2.37 5.26 -11.62
C LEU A 308 3.49 6.12 -11.00
N LEU A 309 4.74 5.86 -11.34
CA LEU A 309 5.90 6.60 -10.85
C LEU A 309 5.87 8.07 -11.28
N TRP A 310 5.44 8.36 -12.51
CA TRP A 310 5.18 9.73 -12.97
C TRP A 310 4.12 10.41 -12.07
N LEU A 311 2.95 9.79 -11.82
CA LEU A 311 1.98 10.37 -10.88
C LEU A 311 2.53 10.56 -9.45
N LEU A 312 3.39 9.66 -8.99
CA LEU A 312 4.10 9.79 -7.70
C LEU A 312 5.17 10.90 -7.70
N CYS A 313 5.75 11.24 -8.85
CA CYS A 313 6.64 12.39 -9.01
C CYS A 313 5.93 13.73 -8.77
N LEU A 314 4.63 13.86 -9.09
CA LEU A 314 3.81 15.00 -8.68
C LEU A 314 3.42 14.95 -7.20
N ALA A 315 3.22 13.75 -6.67
CA ALA A 315 2.69 13.54 -5.33
C ALA A 315 3.62 14.05 -4.21
N PRO A 316 3.06 14.57 -3.10
CA PRO A 316 3.83 15.00 -1.92
C PRO A 316 4.17 13.80 -1.01
N ILE A 317 4.72 12.74 -1.62
CA ILE A 317 5.12 11.49 -0.97
C ILE A 317 6.34 11.65 -0.06
N GLY A 318 6.50 10.73 0.89
CA GLY A 318 7.56 10.72 1.89
C GLY A 318 7.20 11.40 3.20
N GLN A 319 5.91 11.60 3.48
CA GLN A 319 5.45 12.34 4.68
C GLN A 319 4.64 11.49 5.67
N SER A 320 4.39 10.20 5.40
CA SER A 320 3.75 9.27 6.33
C SER A 320 4.55 7.98 6.54
N LEU A 321 4.74 7.17 5.49
CA LEU A 321 5.52 5.93 5.58
C LEU A 321 6.84 6.14 4.84
N SER A 322 7.86 6.65 5.54
CA SER A 322 9.17 6.95 4.94
C SER A 322 10.26 7.14 6.00
N LEU A 323 11.52 6.93 5.59
CA LEU A 323 12.68 7.28 6.39
C LEU A 323 12.73 8.80 6.67
N ASP A 324 12.38 9.63 5.69
CA ASP A 324 12.30 11.09 5.86
C ASP A 324 11.32 11.49 6.98
N ARG A 325 10.15 10.84 7.04
CA ARG A 325 9.15 11.06 8.10
C ARG A 325 9.63 10.52 9.44
N TRP A 326 10.25 9.34 9.47
CA TRP A 326 10.83 8.79 10.69
C TRP A 326 11.91 9.71 11.28
N LEU A 327 12.79 10.26 10.44
CA LEU A 327 13.81 11.25 10.84
C LEU A 327 13.16 12.52 11.40
N ALA A 328 12.09 13.02 10.79
CA ALA A 328 11.37 14.19 11.28
C ALA A 328 10.70 13.95 12.65
N VAL A 329 10.00 12.82 12.80
CA VAL A 329 9.37 12.44 14.08
C VAL A 329 10.43 12.21 15.16
N ARG A 330 11.53 11.51 14.85
CA ARG A 330 12.65 11.31 15.77
C ARG A 330 13.26 12.63 16.24
N ARG A 331 13.46 13.60 15.34
CA ARG A 331 13.98 14.95 15.71
C ARG A 331 13.04 15.68 16.66
N ALA A 332 11.73 15.67 16.41
CA ALA A 332 10.75 16.25 17.33
C ALA A 332 10.75 15.52 18.69
N LYS A 333 10.81 14.18 18.68
CA LYS A 333 10.87 13.35 19.89
C LYS A 333 12.16 13.46 20.71
N LEU A 334 13.25 13.98 20.13
CA LEU A 334 14.46 14.31 20.88
C LEU A 334 14.32 15.59 21.72
N VAL A 335 13.39 16.49 21.37
CA VAL A 335 13.04 17.66 22.16
C VAL A 335 11.99 17.28 23.22
N ASP A 336 10.95 16.57 22.80
CA ASP A 336 9.87 16.10 23.67
C ASP A 336 9.37 14.72 23.20
N LEU A 337 9.64 13.67 23.99
CA LEU A 337 9.25 12.30 23.67
C LEU A 337 7.74 12.10 23.53
N SER A 338 6.93 12.93 24.20
CA SER A 338 5.47 12.90 24.10
C SER A 338 4.93 13.52 22.81
N HIS A 339 5.75 14.32 22.10
CA HIS A 339 5.35 15.05 20.91
C HIS A 339 4.82 14.12 19.80
N VAL A 340 3.64 14.46 19.27
CA VAL A 340 2.99 13.76 18.15
C VAL A 340 2.93 14.69 16.95
N LEU A 341 3.76 14.40 15.95
CA LEU A 341 3.76 15.15 14.68
C LEU A 341 2.48 14.79 13.88
N PRO A 342 1.67 15.75 13.41
CA PRO A 342 0.41 15.45 12.72
C PRO A 342 0.62 14.73 11.39
N SER A 343 -0.40 13.99 10.94
CA SER A 343 -0.40 13.32 9.64
C SER A 343 -0.50 14.35 8.51
N ALA A 344 0.35 14.25 7.49
CA ALA A 344 0.33 15.21 6.38
C ALA A 344 -0.91 15.04 5.50
N THR A 345 -1.69 16.12 5.38
CA THR A 345 -2.87 16.25 4.50
C THR A 345 -2.66 17.41 3.54
N SER A 346 -3.08 17.28 2.28
CA SER A 346 -3.05 18.42 1.34
C SER A 346 -3.97 18.21 0.13
N ALA A 347 -4.41 19.31 -0.49
CA ALA A 347 -5.16 19.28 -1.75
C ALA A 347 -4.35 18.60 -2.89
N ARG A 348 -3.03 18.83 -2.94
CA ARG A 348 -2.13 18.15 -3.90
C ARG A 348 -2.06 16.64 -3.69
N ALA A 349 -2.12 16.16 -2.43
CA ALA A 349 -2.26 14.73 -2.16
C ALA A 349 -3.61 14.18 -2.63
N GLY A 350 -4.70 14.94 -2.45
CA GLY A 350 -6.01 14.64 -3.03
C GLY A 350 -5.93 14.45 -4.54
N LEU A 351 -5.42 15.45 -5.26
CA LEU A 351 -5.27 15.44 -6.71
C LEU A 351 -4.48 14.22 -7.21
N CYS A 352 -3.28 13.98 -6.67
CA CYS A 352 -2.45 12.86 -7.11
C CYS A 352 -3.08 11.50 -6.79
N LEU A 353 -3.78 11.37 -5.66
CA LEU A 353 -4.51 10.15 -5.32
C LEU A 353 -5.69 9.91 -6.28
N ARG A 354 -6.41 10.98 -6.66
CA ARG A 354 -7.46 10.90 -7.68
C ARG A 354 -6.92 10.56 -9.05
N LEU A 355 -5.77 11.09 -9.46
CA LEU A 355 -5.15 10.75 -10.74
C LEU A 355 -4.76 9.27 -10.80
N ILE A 356 -4.21 8.71 -9.71
CA ILE A 356 -3.92 7.26 -9.62
C ILE A 356 -5.23 6.44 -9.66
N GLN A 357 -6.25 6.83 -8.88
CA GLN A 357 -7.57 6.17 -8.94
C GLN A 357 -8.17 6.24 -10.36
N PHE A 358 -8.06 7.38 -11.04
CA PHE A 358 -8.54 7.58 -12.40
C PHE A 358 -7.79 6.70 -13.41
N GLN A 359 -6.46 6.67 -13.33
CA GLN A 359 -5.63 5.78 -14.16
C GLN A 359 -6.04 4.31 -13.98
N MET A 360 -6.29 3.87 -12.74
CA MET A 360 -6.70 2.48 -12.47
C MET A 360 -8.08 2.13 -13.02
N VAL A 361 -9.08 3.04 -12.91
CA VAL A 361 -10.39 2.78 -13.56
C VAL A 361 -10.30 2.79 -15.08
N VAL A 362 -9.42 3.61 -15.67
CA VAL A 362 -9.14 3.60 -17.11
C VAL A 362 -8.45 2.30 -17.53
N PHE A 363 -7.47 1.81 -16.77
CA PHE A 363 -6.84 0.51 -17.03
C PHE A 363 -7.86 -0.63 -17.02
N PHE A 364 -8.73 -0.71 -16.01
CA PHE A 364 -9.77 -1.76 -15.94
C PHE A 364 -10.79 -1.62 -17.07
N PHE A 365 -11.29 -0.41 -17.34
CA PHE A 365 -12.24 -0.18 -18.43
C PHE A 365 -11.66 -0.56 -19.80
N LEU A 366 -10.43 -0.14 -20.11
CA LEU A 366 -9.77 -0.47 -21.39
C LEU A 366 -9.40 -1.96 -21.46
N ALA A 367 -9.01 -2.58 -20.34
CA ALA A 367 -8.76 -4.02 -20.28
C ALA A 367 -10.03 -4.83 -20.60
N GLY A 368 -11.20 -4.41 -20.10
CA GLY A 368 -12.48 -5.04 -20.43
C GLY A 368 -12.94 -4.73 -21.86
N ALA A 369 -12.85 -3.48 -22.29
CA ALA A 369 -13.31 -3.02 -23.60
C ALA A 369 -12.49 -3.62 -24.76
N THR A 370 -11.19 -3.86 -24.57
CA THR A 370 -10.35 -4.56 -25.57
C THR A 370 -10.67 -6.05 -25.66
N LYS A 371 -11.05 -6.70 -24.56
CA LYS A 371 -11.50 -8.11 -24.58
C LYS A 371 -12.77 -8.32 -25.41
N LEU A 372 -13.70 -7.35 -25.42
CA LEU A 372 -14.89 -7.37 -26.28
C LEU A 372 -14.57 -7.39 -27.79
N GLN A 373 -13.32 -7.13 -28.21
CA GLN A 373 -12.89 -7.22 -29.61
C GLN A 373 -12.42 -8.63 -29.98
N GLY A 374 -12.13 -9.49 -29.01
CA GLY A 374 -11.62 -10.84 -29.23
C GLY A 374 -12.71 -11.91 -29.25
N ALA A 375 -12.79 -12.69 -30.34
CA ALA A 375 -13.80 -13.74 -30.50
C ALA A 375 -13.79 -14.78 -29.36
N SER A 376 -12.63 -15.13 -28.81
CA SER A 376 -12.51 -16.12 -27.72
C SER A 376 -13.20 -15.69 -26.41
N TRP A 377 -13.37 -14.38 -26.18
CA TRP A 377 -14.10 -13.84 -25.04
C TRP A 377 -15.61 -14.02 -25.21
N TRP A 378 -16.14 -13.75 -26.42
CA TRP A 378 -17.55 -13.98 -26.76
C TRP A 378 -17.96 -15.45 -26.78
N HIS A 379 -17.05 -16.34 -27.17
CA HIS A 379 -17.26 -17.79 -27.11
C HIS A 379 -16.90 -18.38 -25.73
N GLY A 380 -16.60 -17.53 -24.73
CA GLY A 380 -16.38 -17.93 -23.34
C GLY A 380 -15.25 -18.94 -23.12
N HIS A 381 -14.16 -18.84 -23.89
CA HIS A 381 -12.99 -19.71 -23.76
C HIS A 381 -11.65 -18.95 -23.79
N ALA A 382 -11.63 -17.63 -23.64
CA ALA A 382 -10.39 -16.86 -23.59
C ALA A 382 -9.50 -17.23 -22.39
N VAL A 383 -10.08 -17.51 -21.23
CA VAL A 383 -9.31 -17.99 -20.07
C VAL A 383 -8.70 -19.36 -20.36
N TRP A 384 -9.37 -20.22 -21.15
CA TRP A 384 -8.81 -21.52 -21.56
C TRP A 384 -7.46 -21.33 -22.24
N PHE A 385 -7.38 -20.45 -23.25
CA PHE A 385 -6.13 -20.17 -23.97
C PHE A 385 -5.01 -19.64 -23.05
N ALA A 386 -5.34 -18.81 -22.07
CA ALA A 386 -4.35 -18.32 -21.11
C ALA A 386 -3.80 -19.45 -20.23
N LEU A 387 -4.67 -20.36 -19.74
CA LEU A 387 -4.27 -21.47 -18.87
C LEU A 387 -3.58 -22.63 -19.61
N THR A 388 -3.79 -22.76 -20.92
CA THR A 388 -3.11 -23.77 -21.76
C THR A 388 -1.84 -23.26 -22.43
N ASN A 389 -1.48 -21.98 -22.28
CA ASN A 389 -0.25 -21.46 -22.86
C ASN A 389 0.96 -21.89 -22.02
N TYR A 390 1.73 -22.86 -22.51
CA TYR A 390 2.93 -23.40 -21.85
C TYR A 390 4.03 -22.36 -21.57
N GLU A 391 4.01 -21.19 -22.21
CA GLU A 391 4.96 -20.10 -21.92
C GLU A 391 4.61 -19.33 -20.64
N TYR A 392 3.34 -19.37 -20.20
CA TYR A 392 2.85 -18.63 -19.03
C TYR A 392 2.24 -19.53 -17.93
N ALA A 393 1.77 -20.74 -18.25
CA ALA A 393 1.12 -21.64 -17.31
C ALA A 393 2.11 -22.08 -16.20
N ASN A 394 1.97 -21.47 -15.03
CA ASN A 394 2.93 -21.57 -13.92
C ASN A 394 2.68 -22.78 -13.00
N ILE A 395 1.50 -23.41 -13.10
CA ILE A 395 1.12 -24.63 -12.37
C ILE A 395 0.34 -25.58 -13.29
N PRO A 396 0.33 -26.91 -13.03
CA PRO A 396 -0.37 -27.88 -13.86
C PRO A 396 -1.90 -27.77 -13.71
N LEU A 397 -2.53 -26.99 -14.60
CA LEU A 397 -3.97 -26.67 -14.56
C LEU A 397 -4.85 -27.60 -15.41
N SER A 398 -4.35 -28.76 -15.86
CA SER A 398 -5.08 -29.69 -16.72
C SER A 398 -6.46 -30.08 -16.16
N TRP A 399 -6.58 -30.27 -14.84
CA TRP A 399 -7.85 -30.49 -14.16
C TRP A 399 -8.83 -29.31 -14.35
N LEU A 400 -8.40 -28.07 -14.08
CA LEU A 400 -9.25 -26.89 -14.20
C LEU A 400 -9.65 -26.63 -15.66
N VAL A 401 -8.71 -26.82 -16.58
CA VAL A 401 -8.90 -26.71 -18.04
C VAL A 401 -9.92 -27.74 -18.55
N SER A 402 -10.01 -28.92 -17.92
CA SER A 402 -11.06 -29.93 -18.23
C SER A 402 -12.46 -29.49 -17.79
N GLN A 403 -12.57 -28.62 -16.78
CA GLN A 403 -13.84 -28.12 -16.25
C GLN A 403 -14.30 -26.88 -17.02
N PHE A 404 -14.67 -27.08 -18.29
CA PHE A 404 -14.98 -25.98 -19.22
C PHE A 404 -16.01 -24.98 -18.69
N TRP A 405 -16.99 -25.43 -17.90
CA TRP A 405 -17.98 -24.55 -17.26
C TRP A 405 -17.36 -23.54 -16.27
N ILE A 406 -16.30 -23.91 -15.54
CA ILE A 406 -15.55 -22.99 -14.66
C ILE A 406 -14.79 -21.98 -15.51
N VAL A 407 -14.10 -22.46 -16.55
CA VAL A 407 -13.32 -21.62 -17.47
C VAL A 407 -14.21 -20.61 -18.21
N ASN A 408 -15.42 -21.02 -18.56
CA ASN A 408 -16.45 -20.18 -19.16
C ASN A 408 -16.94 -19.09 -18.19
N LEU A 409 -17.28 -19.49 -16.96
CA LEU A 409 -17.66 -18.57 -15.88
C LEU A 409 -16.54 -17.54 -15.61
N LEU A 410 -15.28 -17.97 -15.49
CA LEU A 410 -14.12 -17.09 -15.30
C LEU A 410 -13.89 -16.14 -16.47
N THR A 411 -14.15 -16.60 -17.71
CA THR A 411 -14.02 -15.77 -18.92
C THR A 411 -15.01 -14.60 -18.89
N TYR A 412 -16.29 -14.87 -18.64
CA TYR A 412 -17.29 -13.79 -18.56
C TYR A 412 -17.18 -12.96 -17.28
N ALA A 413 -16.81 -13.56 -16.15
CA ALA A 413 -16.57 -12.84 -14.90
C ALA A 413 -15.50 -11.76 -15.10
N THR A 414 -14.35 -12.10 -15.69
CA THR A 414 -13.28 -11.12 -16.00
C THR A 414 -13.83 -9.88 -16.72
N ILE A 415 -14.62 -10.07 -17.79
CA ILE A 415 -15.19 -8.96 -18.57
C ILE A 415 -16.17 -8.12 -17.73
N VAL A 416 -17.11 -8.77 -17.04
CA VAL A 416 -18.14 -8.10 -16.24
C VAL A 416 -17.50 -7.27 -15.12
N LEU A 417 -16.50 -7.83 -14.45
CA LEU A 417 -15.79 -7.18 -13.35
C LEU A 417 -14.99 -5.97 -13.82
N GLU A 418 -14.16 -6.13 -14.87
CA GLU A 418 -13.36 -5.04 -15.45
C GLU A 418 -14.22 -3.88 -15.96
N LEU A 419 -15.37 -4.17 -16.60
CA LEU A 419 -16.29 -3.14 -17.09
C LEU A 419 -17.15 -2.51 -15.98
N ALA A 420 -17.48 -3.24 -14.90
CA ALA A 420 -18.27 -2.71 -13.79
C ALA A 420 -17.42 -1.89 -12.79
N TYR A 421 -16.15 -2.26 -12.61
CA TYR A 421 -15.19 -1.59 -11.73
C TYR A 421 -15.18 -0.05 -11.84
N PRO A 422 -15.01 0.56 -13.04
CA PRO A 422 -14.93 2.03 -13.20
C PRO A 422 -16.15 2.79 -12.66
N PHE A 423 -17.33 2.18 -12.68
CA PHE A 423 -18.58 2.81 -12.24
C PHE A 423 -18.88 2.53 -10.76
N LEU A 424 -18.63 1.29 -10.31
CA LEU A 424 -19.08 0.83 -8.98
C LEU A 424 -18.05 1.04 -7.86
N VAL A 425 -16.75 1.18 -8.17
CA VAL A 425 -15.68 1.33 -7.16
C VAL A 425 -15.85 2.59 -6.29
N TRP A 426 -16.52 3.63 -6.79
CA TRP A 426 -16.69 4.88 -6.06
C TRP A 426 -17.68 4.75 -4.89
N GLY A 427 -18.66 3.85 -4.98
CA GLY A 427 -19.78 3.71 -4.06
C GLY A 427 -19.57 2.77 -2.86
N PRO A 428 -20.65 2.31 -2.19
CA PRO A 428 -20.56 1.45 -1.01
C PRO A 428 -20.00 0.05 -1.32
N ARG A 429 -20.14 -0.42 -2.56
CA ARG A 429 -19.65 -1.73 -3.03
C ARG A 429 -18.12 -1.81 -3.18
N ARG A 430 -17.40 -0.69 -3.00
CA ARG A 430 -15.93 -0.60 -3.12
C ARG A 430 -15.17 -1.75 -2.48
N GLY A 431 -15.54 -2.15 -1.26
CA GLY A 431 -14.83 -3.21 -0.55
C GLY A 431 -14.82 -4.55 -1.29
N TRP A 432 -15.96 -4.91 -1.89
CA TRP A 432 -16.11 -6.13 -2.68
C TRP A 432 -15.31 -6.07 -3.99
N LEU A 433 -15.34 -4.93 -4.69
CA LEU A 433 -14.61 -4.74 -5.95
C LEU A 433 -13.09 -4.69 -5.74
N LEU A 434 -12.62 -4.17 -4.60
CA LEU A 434 -11.20 -4.25 -4.26
C LEU A 434 -10.77 -5.67 -3.87
N ALA A 435 -11.60 -6.40 -3.13
CA ALA A 435 -11.33 -7.81 -2.83
C ALA A 435 -11.31 -8.67 -4.10
N GLU A 436 -12.21 -8.41 -5.03
CA GLU A 436 -12.32 -9.05 -6.34
C GLU A 436 -11.14 -8.70 -7.25
N ALA A 437 -10.77 -7.42 -7.40
CA ALA A 437 -9.60 -7.03 -8.19
C ALA A 437 -8.29 -7.60 -7.60
N ILE A 438 -8.16 -7.66 -6.27
CA ILE A 438 -7.04 -8.34 -5.61
C ILE A 438 -7.07 -9.85 -5.91
N ALA A 439 -8.22 -10.51 -5.83
CA ALA A 439 -8.36 -11.93 -6.14
C ALA A 439 -8.03 -12.24 -7.62
N LEU A 440 -8.44 -11.38 -8.55
CA LEU A 440 -8.10 -11.46 -9.97
C LEU A 440 -6.57 -11.40 -10.16
N HIS A 441 -5.89 -10.42 -9.56
CA HIS A 441 -4.44 -10.30 -9.65
C HIS A 441 -3.69 -11.42 -8.92
N VAL A 442 -4.17 -11.91 -7.78
CA VAL A 442 -3.60 -13.10 -7.12
C VAL A 442 -3.76 -14.34 -8.01
N GLY A 443 -4.92 -14.51 -8.66
CA GLY A 443 -5.15 -15.57 -9.64
C GLY A 443 -4.17 -15.49 -10.82
N ILE A 444 -4.00 -14.31 -11.41
CA ILE A 444 -3.04 -14.06 -12.49
C ILE A 444 -1.59 -14.38 -12.03
N ALA A 445 -1.19 -13.98 -10.83
CA ALA A 445 0.14 -14.29 -10.28
C ALA A 445 0.37 -15.80 -10.14
N VAL A 446 -0.58 -16.52 -9.54
CA VAL A 446 -0.45 -17.95 -9.24
C VAL A 446 -0.55 -18.80 -10.51
N MET A 447 -1.48 -18.48 -11.40
CA MET A 447 -1.81 -19.30 -12.57
C MET A 447 -0.91 -18.99 -13.78
N LEU A 448 -0.53 -17.72 -13.98
CA LEU A 448 0.21 -17.24 -15.15
C LEU A 448 1.66 -16.78 -14.84
N GLY A 449 2.11 -16.91 -13.58
CA GLY A 449 3.47 -16.54 -13.18
C GLY A 449 3.79 -15.05 -13.24
N LEU A 450 2.79 -14.20 -13.50
CA LEU A 450 2.95 -12.74 -13.66
C LEU A 450 3.03 -12.02 -12.31
N TYR A 451 4.02 -12.40 -11.49
CA TYR A 451 4.17 -11.96 -10.10
C TYR A 451 4.34 -10.43 -9.97
N ALA A 452 5.29 -9.84 -10.69
CA ALA A 452 5.60 -8.41 -10.58
C ALA A 452 4.45 -7.52 -11.08
N PHE A 453 3.86 -7.86 -12.22
CA PHE A 453 2.64 -7.23 -12.75
C PHE A 453 1.50 -7.26 -11.72
N SER A 454 1.22 -8.43 -11.16
CA SER A 454 0.12 -8.59 -10.21
C SER A 454 0.39 -7.85 -8.90
N PHE A 455 1.65 -7.84 -8.44
CA PHE A 455 2.07 -7.13 -7.23
C PHE A 455 1.89 -5.61 -7.37
N VAL A 456 2.38 -4.99 -8.45
CA VAL A 456 2.20 -3.53 -8.65
C VAL A 456 0.72 -3.18 -8.78
N MET A 457 -0.06 -4.02 -9.48
CA MET A 457 -1.50 -3.80 -9.63
C MET A 457 -2.23 -3.88 -8.29
N ILE A 458 -1.95 -4.89 -7.45
CA ILE A 458 -2.52 -4.99 -6.09
C ILE A 458 -2.22 -3.73 -5.28
N PHE A 459 -0.97 -3.25 -5.28
CA PHE A 459 -0.60 -2.03 -4.57
C PHE A 459 -1.28 -0.78 -5.13
N ALA A 460 -1.46 -0.67 -6.44
CA ALA A 460 -2.19 0.43 -7.06
C ALA A 460 -3.68 0.43 -6.69
N HIS A 461 -4.32 -0.75 -6.52
CA HIS A 461 -5.68 -0.86 -6.00
C HIS A 461 -5.83 -0.36 -4.55
N LEU A 462 -4.77 -0.42 -3.74
CA LEU A 462 -4.81 0.14 -2.38
C LEU A 462 -5.04 1.66 -2.37
N ALA A 463 -4.82 2.38 -3.48
CA ALA A 463 -5.19 3.79 -3.63
C ALA A 463 -6.68 4.08 -3.37
N PHE A 464 -7.57 3.08 -3.46
CA PHE A 464 -9.01 3.23 -3.20
C PHE A 464 -9.42 2.98 -1.75
N VAL A 465 -8.53 2.44 -0.91
CA VAL A 465 -8.78 2.15 0.51
C VAL A 465 -9.26 3.40 1.23
N ARG A 466 -10.39 3.28 1.95
CA ARG A 466 -10.99 4.41 2.67
C ARG A 466 -10.19 4.74 3.93
N THR A 467 -9.95 6.02 4.17
CA THR A 467 -9.37 6.53 5.43
C THR A 467 -10.18 6.10 6.65
N THR A 468 -11.50 5.96 6.53
CA THR A 468 -12.38 5.43 7.58
C THR A 468 -12.10 3.97 7.94
N TRP A 469 -11.75 3.12 6.96
CA TRP A 469 -11.34 1.74 7.25
C TRP A 469 -10.03 1.68 8.03
N LEU A 470 -9.09 2.59 7.72
CA LEU A 470 -7.81 2.69 8.43
C LEU A 470 -7.99 3.24 9.87
N ALA A 471 -8.96 4.11 10.09
CA ALA A 471 -9.36 4.57 11.42
C ALA A 471 -10.00 3.42 12.24
N GLN A 472 -10.99 2.73 11.66
CA GLN A 472 -11.64 1.56 12.28
C GLN A 472 -10.64 0.45 12.64
N TRP A 473 -9.68 0.17 11.74
CA TRP A 473 -8.61 -0.78 12.01
C TRP A 473 -7.69 -0.33 13.15
N ARG A 474 -7.31 0.96 13.19
CA ARG A 474 -6.52 1.54 14.29
C ARG A 474 -7.24 1.40 15.64
N GLU A 475 -8.52 1.75 15.70
CA GLU A 475 -9.35 1.63 16.90
C GLU A 475 -9.54 0.17 17.34
N ALA A 476 -9.74 -0.75 16.40
CA ALA A 476 -9.81 -2.18 16.69
C ALA A 476 -8.47 -2.72 17.21
N TRP A 477 -7.35 -2.28 16.63
CA TRP A 477 -6.00 -2.65 17.05
C TRP A 477 -5.67 -2.16 18.46
N GLN A 478 -5.90 -0.86 18.72
CA GLN A 478 -5.69 -0.26 20.04
C GLN A 478 -6.56 -0.91 21.11
N ARG A 479 -7.85 -1.20 20.82
CA ARG A 479 -8.71 -1.98 21.75
C ARG A 479 -8.23 -3.41 21.98
N ARG A 480 -7.67 -4.07 20.96
CA ARG A 480 -7.22 -5.47 21.05
C ARG A 480 -5.93 -5.65 21.86
N PHE A 481 -5.07 -4.64 21.90
CA PHE A 481 -3.75 -4.72 22.54
C PHE A 481 -3.56 -3.79 23.74
N GLY A 482 -4.51 -2.89 23.99
CA GLY A 482 -4.45 -1.93 25.10
C GLY A 482 -3.48 -0.77 24.84
N GLY A 483 -3.53 0.22 25.74
CA GLY A 483 -2.48 1.22 25.85
C GLY A 483 -1.24 0.66 26.54
N MET A 484 -0.09 1.27 26.30
CA MET A 484 1.15 0.96 27.01
C MET A 484 1.77 2.28 27.49
N GLU A 485 2.37 2.28 28.68
CA GLU A 485 3.15 3.42 29.20
C GLU A 485 4.61 3.00 29.35
N MET A 486 5.53 3.78 28.78
CA MET A 486 6.96 3.52 28.77
C MET A 486 7.65 4.50 29.73
N ILE A 487 8.13 3.97 30.85
CA ILE A 487 8.66 4.73 31.99
C ILE A 487 10.18 4.73 31.92
N TYR A 488 10.79 5.93 31.93
CA TYR A 488 12.19 6.11 31.60
C TYR A 488 12.88 7.19 32.44
N ASP A 489 14.21 7.12 32.47
CA ASP A 489 15.07 8.12 33.11
C ASP A 489 15.24 9.36 32.23
N GLY A 490 14.63 10.49 32.62
CA GLY A 490 14.79 11.79 31.97
C GLY A 490 16.19 12.38 32.01
N HIS A 491 17.06 11.97 32.94
CA HIS A 491 18.45 12.42 33.01
C HIS A 491 19.35 11.63 32.04
N CYS A 492 19.02 10.36 31.79
CA CYS A 492 19.75 9.50 30.86
C CYS A 492 19.60 9.95 29.39
N GLY A 493 20.63 10.59 28.82
CA GLY A 493 20.64 11.05 27.42
C GLY A 493 20.57 9.90 26.41
N PHE A 494 21.21 8.75 26.69
CA PHE A 494 21.06 7.55 25.87
C PHE A 494 19.61 7.03 25.84
N CYS A 495 18.93 7.03 26.99
CA CYS A 495 17.54 6.58 27.14
C CYS A 495 16.59 7.45 26.30
N LYS A 496 16.75 8.77 26.37
CA LYS A 496 16.02 9.72 25.51
C LYS A 496 16.29 9.48 24.02
N ARG A 497 17.56 9.32 23.61
CA ARG A 497 17.93 9.11 22.19
C ARG A 497 17.42 7.78 21.62
N SER A 498 17.42 6.71 22.40
CA SER A 498 16.91 5.39 22.02
C SER A 498 15.37 5.37 21.96
N MET A 499 14.69 5.94 22.95
CA MET A 499 13.23 6.09 22.92
C MET A 499 12.76 6.98 21.76
N ALA A 500 13.42 8.09 21.47
CA ALA A 500 13.04 8.96 20.35
C ALA A 500 13.13 8.24 18.99
N ALA A 501 14.11 7.33 18.84
CA ALA A 501 14.24 6.48 17.65
C ALA A 501 13.18 5.37 17.60
N PHE A 502 12.88 4.74 18.74
CA PHE A 502 11.90 3.67 18.87
C PHE A 502 10.46 4.16 18.65
N LEU A 503 10.05 5.21 19.39
CA LEU A 503 8.72 5.81 19.34
C LEU A 503 8.45 6.55 18.01
N ALA A 504 9.47 6.83 17.20
CA ALA A 504 9.28 7.34 15.84
C ALA A 504 8.67 6.28 14.89
N PHE A 505 8.66 5.00 15.27
CA PHE A 505 7.88 3.95 14.59
C PHE A 505 6.45 3.80 15.14
N ASP A 506 6.10 4.43 16.26
CA ASP A 506 4.74 4.39 16.83
C ASP A 506 3.78 5.38 16.12
N GLY A 507 3.51 5.10 14.84
CA GLY A 507 2.53 5.83 14.04
C GLY A 507 1.06 5.62 14.47
N LEU A 508 0.82 4.76 15.47
CA LEU A 508 -0.50 4.61 16.11
C LEU A 508 -0.62 5.43 17.40
N SER A 509 0.48 5.93 17.96
CA SER A 509 0.53 6.62 19.26
C SER A 509 -0.08 5.77 20.38
N GLN A 510 0.30 4.49 20.40
CA GLN A 510 -0.16 3.48 21.36
C GLN A 510 0.70 3.45 22.64
N ILE A 511 1.91 4.03 22.60
CA ILE A 511 2.84 4.10 23.72
C ILE A 511 2.87 5.54 24.29
N ALA A 512 2.31 5.71 25.49
CA ALA A 512 2.51 6.88 26.33
C ALA A 512 3.92 6.85 26.96
N VAL A 513 4.43 8.00 27.38
CA VAL A 513 5.77 8.13 27.99
C VAL A 513 5.70 8.82 29.35
N ARG A 514 6.50 8.33 30.31
CA ARG A 514 6.63 8.89 31.66
C ARG A 514 8.09 9.07 32.04
N ASP A 515 8.49 10.31 32.30
CA ASP A 515 9.76 10.63 32.94
C ASP A 515 9.62 10.47 34.46
N PHE A 516 10.23 9.44 35.05
CA PHE A 516 10.08 9.21 36.49
C PHE A 516 10.76 10.29 37.34
N ARG A 517 11.75 11.02 36.79
CA ARG A 517 12.42 12.14 37.47
C ARG A 517 11.48 13.32 37.74
N ARG A 518 10.41 13.45 36.93
CA ARG A 518 9.40 14.51 37.04
C ARG A 518 8.09 14.00 37.63
N HIS A 519 7.71 12.77 37.27
CA HIS A 519 6.45 12.13 37.64
C HIS A 519 6.72 10.67 38.03
N PRO A 520 7.09 10.41 39.31
CA PRO A 520 7.39 9.07 39.81
C PRO A 520 6.31 8.04 39.45
N SER A 521 6.71 6.79 39.30
CA SER A 521 5.79 5.71 38.94
C SER A 521 5.07 5.18 40.18
N PRO A 522 3.73 5.05 40.16
CA PRO A 522 3.00 4.40 41.25
C PRO A 522 3.11 2.86 41.22
N VAL A 523 3.80 2.27 40.23
CA VAL A 523 3.77 0.82 39.92
C VAL A 523 5.18 0.19 39.81
N VAL A 524 6.22 1.01 39.67
CA VAL A 524 7.64 0.58 39.58
C VAL A 524 8.44 1.49 40.48
N SER A 525 9.36 0.95 41.29
CA SER A 525 10.18 1.77 42.18
C SER A 525 11.25 2.56 41.43
N ASP A 526 11.63 3.73 41.96
CA ASP A 526 12.71 4.53 41.37
C ASP A 526 14.04 3.74 41.30
N ALA A 527 14.31 2.88 42.29
CA ALA A 527 15.49 2.00 42.30
C ALA A 527 15.51 0.98 41.14
N GLU A 528 14.35 0.49 40.71
CA GLU A 528 14.24 -0.35 39.50
C GLU A 528 14.44 0.46 38.21
N LEU A 529 13.90 1.69 38.19
CA LEU A 529 14.00 2.60 37.05
C LEU A 529 15.42 3.20 36.88
N GLU A 530 16.19 3.24 37.97
CA GLU A 530 17.63 3.51 37.96
C GLU A 530 18.46 2.35 37.35
N LEU A 531 17.88 1.18 37.12
CA LEU A 531 18.57 0.04 36.50
C LEU A 531 18.10 -0.23 35.07
N ALA A 532 16.80 -0.09 34.79
CA ALA A 532 16.25 -0.34 33.47
C ALA A 532 15.04 0.54 33.13
N LEU A 533 14.77 0.71 31.84
CA LEU A 533 13.49 1.23 31.35
C LEU A 533 12.39 0.19 31.58
N TYR A 534 11.18 0.63 31.92
CA TYR A 534 10.02 -0.26 32.09
C TYR A 534 8.88 0.06 31.11
N LEU A 535 8.15 -0.97 30.70
CA LEU A 535 6.85 -0.85 30.03
C LEU A 535 5.76 -1.37 30.97
N VAL A 536 4.77 -0.52 31.24
CA VAL A 536 3.57 -0.87 31.99
C VAL A 536 2.40 -0.95 31.01
N THR A 537 1.52 -1.91 31.22
CA THR A 537 0.36 -2.20 30.37
C THR A 537 -0.94 -1.88 31.12
N THR A 538 -2.05 -1.69 30.39
CA THR A 538 -3.35 -1.34 31.03
C THR A 538 -3.89 -2.42 31.99
N ASP A 539 -3.44 -3.67 31.88
CA ASP A 539 -3.73 -4.76 32.82
C ASP A 539 -2.71 -4.84 33.98
N GLY A 540 -1.87 -3.82 34.16
CA GLY A 540 -0.93 -3.70 35.28
C GLY A 540 0.36 -4.53 35.13
N ARG A 541 0.54 -5.27 34.03
CA ARG A 541 1.77 -6.05 33.83
C ARG A 541 2.95 -5.14 33.54
N ARG A 542 4.10 -5.51 34.11
CA ARG A 542 5.37 -4.79 34.04
C ARG A 542 6.38 -5.60 33.22
N PHE A 543 7.09 -4.95 32.32
CA PHE A 543 8.19 -5.54 31.55
C PHE A 543 9.42 -4.66 31.69
N ALA A 544 10.55 -5.25 32.07
CA ALA A 544 11.82 -4.54 32.23
C ALA A 544 12.69 -4.66 30.97
N GLY A 545 13.37 -3.57 30.61
CA GLY A 545 14.48 -3.54 29.67
C GLY A 545 14.21 -4.19 28.32
N PHE A 546 14.97 -5.22 27.96
CA PHE A 546 14.80 -5.94 26.69
C PHE A 546 13.38 -6.50 26.50
N GLU A 547 12.73 -6.98 27.57
CA GLU A 547 11.37 -7.51 27.48
C GLU A 547 10.32 -6.41 27.24
N ALA A 548 10.57 -5.16 27.67
CA ALA A 548 9.74 -4.02 27.32
C ALA A 548 9.70 -3.80 25.81
N TYR A 549 10.88 -3.71 25.18
CA TYR A 549 11.02 -3.57 23.73
C TYR A 549 10.42 -4.78 23.00
N ARG A 550 10.72 -6.00 23.45
CA ARG A 550 10.19 -7.24 22.86
C ARG A 550 8.65 -7.28 22.89
N HIS A 551 8.04 -6.87 24.00
CA HIS A 551 6.58 -6.81 24.14
C HIS A 551 5.93 -5.78 23.19
N ALA A 552 6.53 -4.60 23.06
CA ALA A 552 6.04 -3.52 22.23
C ALA A 552 6.19 -3.79 20.72
N VAL A 553 7.27 -4.46 20.28
CA VAL A 553 7.58 -4.73 18.86
C VAL A 553 6.48 -5.53 18.13
N LEU A 554 5.79 -6.47 18.80
CA LEU A 554 4.63 -7.16 18.21
C LEU A 554 3.37 -6.27 18.11
N ARG A 555 3.25 -5.28 18.99
CA ARG A 555 2.03 -4.47 19.20
C ARG A 555 2.03 -3.16 18.43
N VAL A 556 3.19 -2.68 17.99
CA VAL A 556 3.32 -1.47 17.18
C VAL A 556 3.63 -1.87 15.74
N PRO A 557 2.70 -1.69 14.78
CA PRO A 557 2.89 -2.16 13.40
C PRO A 557 4.10 -1.57 12.67
N GLY A 558 4.50 -0.34 13.01
CA GLY A 558 5.72 0.28 12.46
C GLY A 558 7.02 -0.41 12.90
N LEU A 559 6.98 -1.28 13.92
CA LEU A 559 8.12 -2.06 14.41
C LEU A 559 8.13 -3.52 13.95
N TRP A 560 7.15 -3.97 13.15
CA TRP A 560 7.06 -5.37 12.74
C TRP A 560 8.27 -5.88 11.94
N TRP A 561 8.97 -5.00 11.23
CA TRP A 561 10.24 -5.33 10.57
C TRP A 561 11.33 -5.80 11.55
N ALA A 562 11.24 -5.41 12.82
CA ALA A 562 12.15 -5.84 13.88
C ALA A 562 11.69 -7.11 14.62
N VAL A 563 10.50 -7.67 14.33
CA VAL A 563 10.03 -8.92 14.99
C VAL A 563 11.05 -10.06 14.86
N PRO A 564 11.67 -10.32 13.68
CA PRO A 564 12.72 -11.34 13.57
C PRO A 564 13.90 -11.09 14.53
N LEU A 565 14.35 -9.83 14.66
CA LEU A 565 15.46 -9.44 15.54
C LEU A 565 15.18 -9.75 17.02
N PHE A 566 13.93 -9.55 17.47
CA PHE A 566 13.54 -9.74 18.87
C PHE A 566 13.05 -11.16 19.21
N TYR A 567 12.72 -12.00 18.21
CA TYR A 567 12.09 -13.30 18.43
C TYR A 567 12.82 -14.52 17.82
N LEU A 568 13.82 -14.37 16.94
CA LEU A 568 14.67 -15.51 16.59
C LEU A 568 15.43 -16.01 17.84
N PRO A 569 15.39 -17.32 18.19
CA PRO A 569 15.92 -17.79 19.48
C PRO A 569 17.40 -17.49 19.73
N TRP A 570 18.25 -17.66 18.70
CA TRP A 570 19.69 -17.42 18.82
C TRP A 570 19.99 -15.92 19.02
N LEU A 571 19.34 -15.07 18.23
CA LEU A 571 19.58 -13.62 18.20
C LEU A 571 19.02 -12.92 19.46
N SER A 572 17.84 -13.35 19.93
CA SER A 572 17.21 -12.80 21.13
C SER A 572 17.87 -13.25 22.44
N ARG A 573 18.17 -14.55 22.61
CA ARG A 573 18.66 -15.10 23.89
C ARG A 573 20.17 -15.04 24.06
N ALA A 574 20.96 -15.24 23.00
CA ALA A 574 22.43 -15.24 23.12
C ALA A 574 23.03 -13.82 23.06
N VAL A 575 22.32 -12.88 22.43
CA VAL A 575 22.83 -11.54 22.10
C VAL A 575 21.93 -10.43 22.67
N GLY A 576 20.62 -10.44 22.41
CA GLY A 576 19.70 -9.34 22.78
C GLY A 576 19.71 -8.94 24.26
N SER A 577 19.55 -9.90 25.18
CA SER A 577 19.58 -9.64 26.63
C SER A 577 20.94 -9.16 27.13
N ARG A 578 22.04 -9.75 26.63
CA ARG A 578 23.41 -9.39 27.00
C ARG A 578 23.79 -7.99 26.54
N ILE A 579 23.48 -7.65 25.27
CA ILE A 579 23.67 -6.29 24.74
C ILE A 579 22.84 -5.31 25.56
N TYR A 580 21.57 -5.60 25.84
CA TYR A 580 20.75 -4.68 26.64
C TYR A 580 21.34 -4.44 28.03
N HIS A 581 21.77 -5.49 28.74
CA HIS A 581 22.35 -5.36 30.07
C HIS A 581 23.66 -4.55 30.05
N TRP A 582 24.55 -4.83 29.08
CA TRP A 582 25.78 -4.04 28.89
C TRP A 582 25.48 -2.56 28.57
N VAL A 583 24.52 -2.30 27.69
CA VAL A 583 24.07 -0.92 27.39
C VAL A 583 23.48 -0.25 28.62
N ALA A 584 22.69 -0.96 29.44
CA ALA A 584 22.05 -0.42 30.63
C ALA A 584 23.06 -0.04 31.73
N THR A 585 24.12 -0.83 31.91
CA THR A 585 25.20 -0.53 32.87
C THR A 585 26.12 0.60 32.38
N HIS A 586 26.34 0.73 31.07
CA HIS A 586 27.19 1.77 30.49
C HIS A 586 26.42 3.04 30.05
N ARG A 587 25.11 3.12 30.29
CA ARG A 587 24.21 4.14 29.70
C ARG A 587 24.61 5.60 30.00
N ASN A 588 25.26 5.84 31.14
CA ASN A 588 25.73 7.17 31.55
C ASN A 588 26.96 7.58 30.72
N VAL A 589 27.98 6.72 30.62
CA VAL A 589 29.15 6.95 29.75
C VAL A 589 28.73 7.12 28.28
N ILE A 590 27.78 6.28 27.82
CA ILE A 590 27.20 6.39 26.47
C ILE A 590 26.38 7.69 26.31
N SER A 591 25.79 8.22 27.38
CA SER A 591 25.09 9.52 27.37
C SER A 591 26.04 10.62 26.94
N ASP A 592 27.20 10.70 27.60
CA ASP A 592 28.16 11.81 27.56
C ASP A 592 29.01 11.81 26.29
N CYS A 593 29.41 10.62 25.79
CA CYS A 593 30.01 10.49 24.46
C CYS A 593 29.06 10.96 23.33
N GLY A 594 27.74 11.03 23.59
CA GLY A 594 26.75 11.52 22.64
C GLY A 594 26.45 13.02 22.70
N THR A 595 27.06 13.77 23.63
CA THR A 595 26.85 15.22 23.81
C THR A 595 28.05 16.08 23.41
N GLY A 596 29.13 15.49 22.91
CA GLY A 596 30.29 16.22 22.38
C GLY A 596 31.32 16.66 23.43
N THR A 597 31.14 16.30 24.69
CA THR A 597 32.12 16.48 25.76
C THR A 597 33.20 15.40 25.67
N ALA A 598 34.26 15.70 24.91
CA ALA A 598 35.28 14.73 24.47
C ALA A 598 36.15 14.08 25.57
N SER A 599 35.99 14.47 26.84
CA SER A 599 36.79 13.93 27.96
C SER A 599 36.28 12.61 28.55
N ALA A 600 35.05 12.16 28.22
CA ALA A 600 34.39 11.04 28.90
C ALA A 600 34.54 9.66 28.21
N CYS A 601 35.09 9.59 27.00
CA CYS A 601 35.18 8.33 26.23
C CYS A 601 36.44 7.50 26.51
N ALA A 602 37.02 7.63 27.71
CA ALA A 602 38.05 6.72 28.19
C ALA A 602 37.38 5.49 28.83
N ILE A 603 37.67 4.29 28.29
CA ILE A 603 37.27 3.03 28.91
C ILE A 603 37.99 2.95 30.27
N PRO A 604 37.29 2.66 31.39
CA PRO A 604 37.98 2.46 32.67
C PRO A 604 38.95 1.29 32.54
N HIS A 605 40.24 1.55 32.76
CA HIS A 605 41.21 0.48 32.95
C HIS A 605 40.88 -0.25 34.25
N ASP A 606 40.73 -1.57 34.18
CA ASP A 606 40.36 -2.41 35.32
C ASP A 606 41.54 -2.49 36.31
N SER A 607 41.45 -1.72 37.41
CA SER A 607 42.46 -1.71 38.47
C SER A 607 42.23 -2.87 39.46
N ARG A 608 42.24 -4.10 38.94
CA ARG A 608 42.18 -5.36 39.70
C ARG A 608 43.24 -6.37 39.22
N ALA A 609 44.47 -5.92 39.20
CA ALA A 609 45.66 -6.75 39.33
C ALA A 609 46.68 -5.97 40.18
N GLU A 610 47.49 -6.69 40.98
CA GLU A 610 48.55 -6.15 41.86
C GLU A 610 48.08 -5.45 43.16
N SER A 611 47.50 -6.25 44.06
CA SER A 611 47.83 -6.25 45.51
C SER A 611 47.54 -7.62 46.12
#